data_AF-A0A1X6N4I9-F1
#
_entry.id   AF-A0A1X6N4I9-F1
#
_cell.length_a   1.000
_cell.length_b   1.000
_cell.length_c   1.000
_cell.angle_alpha   90.00
_cell.angle_beta   90.00
_cell.angle_gamma   90.00
#
_symmetry.space_group_name_H-M   'P 1'
#
loop_
_entity.id
_entity.type
_entity.pdbx_description
1 polymer ?
#
loop_
_entity_poly.entity_id
_entity_poly.type
_entity_poly.pdbx_seq_one_letter_code
_entity_poly.pdbx_strand_id
1 'polypeptide(L)'
;MDQVLLQQLEYTAPGSRPFGTSTLALFGLPGAPFEGVPVHSLLLDGSLAVWLRDAQQRALPGMDSVKVSVRILIPGYTEWTHQMRVRTGHRTTTPFTIEQAAKALATEIHRAYNHLSRQECAYSGWKLGADGITFEQIFLAGVRRVSHASIQPILVIQV
;
A
#
# COMPACT_ATOMS: atom_id res chain seq x y z
N MET A 1 -25.47 -5.94 3.54
CA MET A 1 -24.13 -6.36 3.97
C MET A 1 -23.49 -5.12 4.53
N ASP A 2 -23.38 -5.06 5.85
CA ASP A 2 -22.73 -3.95 6.54
C ASP A 2 -21.23 -4.12 6.37
N GLN A 3 -20.59 -3.16 5.69
CA GLN A 3 -19.16 -3.21 5.42
C GLN A 3 -18.42 -2.54 6.59
N VAL A 4 -17.61 -3.30 7.33
CA VAL A 4 -16.73 -2.72 8.35
C VAL A 4 -15.38 -2.45 7.71
N LEU A 5 -15.13 -1.17 7.43
CA LEU A 5 -13.85 -0.73 6.89
C LEU A 5 -12.85 -0.61 8.04
N LEU A 6 -11.93 -1.57 8.13
CA LEU A 6 -10.84 -1.51 9.09
C LEU A 6 -9.70 -0.65 8.52
N GLN A 7 -9.45 0.51 9.13
CA GLN A 7 -8.35 1.38 8.75
C GLN A 7 -7.06 0.97 9.45
N GLN A 8 -5.98 0.93 8.67
CA GLN A 8 -4.65 0.66 9.17
C GLN A 8 -4.17 1.78 10.12
N LEU A 9 -3.40 1.42 11.15
CA LEU A 9 -2.71 2.40 12.00
C LEU A 9 -1.69 3.21 11.20
N GLU A 10 -1.70 4.52 11.38
CA GLU A 10 -0.70 5.41 10.77
C GLU A 10 0.66 5.26 11.46
N TYR A 11 1.71 5.10 10.65
CA TYR A 11 3.07 5.08 11.14
C TYR A 11 3.49 6.48 11.58
N THR A 12 4.01 6.59 12.81
CA THR A 12 4.64 7.80 13.33
C THR A 12 6.11 7.51 13.60
N ALA A 13 7.03 8.23 12.96
CA ALA A 13 8.46 8.04 13.20
C ALA A 13 8.86 8.49 14.63
N PRO A 14 9.60 7.67 15.40
CA PRO A 14 10.06 8.05 16.74
C PRO A 14 10.92 9.32 16.71
N GLY A 15 10.62 10.29 17.58
CA GLY A 15 11.42 11.52 17.74
C GLY A 15 11.34 12.51 16.58
N SER A 16 10.48 12.28 15.59
CA SER A 16 10.31 13.21 14.47
C SER A 16 9.32 14.33 14.83
N ARG A 17 9.61 15.57 14.41
CA ARG A 17 8.53 16.56 14.20
C ARG A 17 7.55 15.90 13.23
N PRO A 18 6.22 16.03 13.43
CA PRO A 18 5.25 15.41 12.52
C PRO A 18 5.60 15.84 11.09
N PHE A 19 6.09 14.88 10.29
CA PHE A 19 6.05 15.06 8.86
C PHE A 19 4.56 15.18 8.56
N GLY A 20 4.14 16.31 7.97
CA GLY A 20 2.76 16.43 7.50
C GLY A 20 2.47 15.22 6.63
N THR A 21 1.61 14.32 7.11
CA THR A 21 1.28 13.06 6.45
C THR A 21 0.47 13.41 5.22
N SER A 22 1.18 13.70 4.12
CA SER A 22 0.54 14.01 2.85
C SER A 22 0.23 12.70 2.12
N THR A 23 -1.03 12.51 1.78
CA THR A 23 -1.43 11.53 0.77
C THR A 23 -0.74 11.91 -0.55
N LEU A 24 0.03 10.97 -1.10
CA LEU A 24 0.81 11.16 -2.31
C LEU A 24 0.03 10.75 -3.55
N ALA A 25 -0.71 9.64 -3.47
CA ALA A 25 -1.61 9.17 -4.51
C ALA A 25 -2.77 8.36 -3.92
N LEU A 26 -3.88 8.35 -4.65
CA LEU A 26 -5.04 7.50 -4.41
C LEU A 26 -5.13 6.47 -5.54
N PHE A 27 -5.59 5.27 -5.21
CA PHE A 27 -5.71 4.17 -6.15
C PHE A 27 -7.19 3.79 -6.26
N GLY A 28 -7.92 4.50 -7.12
CA GLY A 28 -9.34 4.24 -7.34
C GLY A 28 -9.63 3.86 -8.78
N LEU A 29 -10.54 2.90 -8.96
CA LEU A 29 -11.15 2.64 -10.26
C LEU A 29 -12.32 3.62 -10.49
N PRO A 30 -12.46 4.22 -11.69
CA PRO A 30 -13.59 5.08 -12.00
C PRO A 30 -14.93 4.36 -11.80
N GLY A 31 -15.84 4.96 -11.03
CA GLY A 31 -17.19 4.41 -10.78
C GLY A 31 -17.24 3.18 -9.87
N ALA A 32 -16.12 2.79 -9.25
CA ALA A 32 -16.12 1.67 -8.32
C ALA A 32 -16.81 2.02 -6.99
N PRO A 33 -17.51 1.05 -6.37
CA PRO A 33 -18.22 1.27 -5.11
C PRO A 33 -17.29 1.31 -3.89
N PHE A 34 -16.00 0.97 -4.05
CA PHE A 34 -15.03 0.85 -2.95
C PHE A 34 -13.92 1.90 -3.06
N GLU A 35 -13.45 2.36 -1.91
CA GLU A 35 -12.22 3.13 -1.79
C GLU A 35 -11.01 2.21 -1.97
N GLY A 36 -10.62 1.98 -3.22
CA GLY A 36 -9.39 1.25 -3.53
C GLY A 36 -9.46 0.36 -4.75
N VAL A 37 -8.35 -0.33 -4.99
CA VAL A 37 -8.22 -1.40 -5.97
C VAL A 37 -7.88 -2.71 -5.23
N PRO A 38 -8.54 -3.85 -5.54
CA PRO A 38 -8.23 -5.12 -4.90
C PRO A 38 -6.77 -5.53 -5.18
N VAL A 39 -6.00 -5.78 -4.13
CA VAL A 39 -4.57 -6.11 -4.27
C VAL A 39 -4.39 -7.45 -4.98
N HIS A 40 -5.24 -8.42 -4.66
CA HIS A 40 -5.24 -9.73 -5.31
C HIS A 40 -5.43 -9.61 -6.83
N SER A 41 -6.40 -8.81 -7.28
CA SER A 41 -6.65 -8.60 -8.71
C SER A 41 -5.47 -7.95 -9.42
N LEU A 42 -4.81 -6.95 -8.81
CA LEU A 42 -3.61 -6.34 -9.39
C LEU A 42 -2.45 -7.32 -9.60
N LEU A 43 -2.35 -8.37 -8.76
CA LEU A 43 -1.32 -9.38 -8.89
C LEU A 43 -1.65 -10.45 -9.91
N LEU A 44 -2.93 -10.83 -10.03
CA LEU A 44 -3.39 -11.75 -11.06
C LEU A 44 -3.31 -11.12 -12.46
N ASP A 45 -3.76 -9.87 -12.58
CA ASP A 45 -3.76 -9.12 -13.83
C ASP A 45 -3.29 -7.68 -13.61
N GLY A 46 -2.00 -7.46 -13.86
CA GLY A 46 -1.41 -6.13 -13.78
C GLY A 46 -1.99 -5.13 -14.79
N SER A 47 -2.68 -5.57 -15.85
CA SER A 47 -3.28 -4.66 -16.83
C SER A 47 -4.40 -3.80 -16.21
N LEU A 48 -5.01 -4.27 -15.11
CA LEU A 48 -6.01 -3.53 -14.35
C LEU A 48 -5.52 -2.16 -13.87
N ALA A 49 -4.23 -2.01 -13.62
CA ALA A 49 -3.66 -0.75 -13.13
C ALA A 49 -3.77 0.40 -14.15
N VAL A 50 -3.90 0.09 -15.45
CA VAL A 50 -4.06 1.11 -16.51
C VAL A 50 -5.41 1.84 -16.38
N TRP A 51 -6.40 1.17 -15.78
CA TRP A 51 -7.74 1.72 -15.58
C TRP A 51 -7.88 2.54 -14.30
N LEU A 52 -6.81 2.67 -13.51
CA LEU A 52 -6.82 3.54 -12.34
C LEU A 52 -7.02 5.00 -12.76
N ARG A 53 -7.76 5.74 -11.91
CA ARG A 53 -7.85 7.19 -12.07
C ARG A 53 -6.44 7.77 -12.08
N ASP A 54 -6.18 8.65 -13.04
CA ASP A 54 -4.90 9.33 -13.17
C ASP A 54 -3.69 8.39 -13.35
N ALA A 55 -3.89 7.18 -13.90
CA ALA A 55 -2.88 6.12 -14.03
C ALA A 55 -1.50 6.58 -14.51
N GLN A 56 -1.44 7.58 -15.41
CA GLN A 56 -0.20 8.10 -15.98
C GLN A 56 0.43 9.27 -15.19
N GLN A 57 -0.26 9.81 -14.17
CA GLN A 57 0.29 10.86 -13.31
C GLN A 57 1.36 10.30 -12.37
N ARG A 58 2.27 11.17 -11.90
CA ARG A 58 3.32 10.81 -10.93
C ARG A 58 2.68 10.42 -9.60
N ALA A 59 2.96 9.20 -9.12
CA ALA A 59 2.37 8.68 -7.89
C ALA A 59 3.02 9.22 -6.60
N LEU A 60 4.30 9.58 -6.68
CA LEU A 60 5.13 9.90 -5.51
C LEU A 60 5.80 11.27 -5.71
N PRO A 61 5.04 12.37 -5.74
CA PRO A 61 5.59 13.72 -5.81
C PRO A 61 6.46 14.02 -4.57
N GLY A 62 7.57 14.74 -4.78
CA GLY A 62 8.51 15.08 -3.70
C GLY A 62 9.32 13.91 -3.13
N MET A 63 9.20 12.71 -3.71
CA MET A 63 10.08 11.56 -3.45
C MET A 63 11.13 11.47 -4.57
N ASP A 64 12.34 11.95 -4.28
CA ASP A 64 13.38 12.11 -5.32
C ASP A 64 14.41 10.99 -5.35
N SER A 65 14.44 10.14 -4.31
CA SER A 65 15.27 8.94 -4.27
C SER A 65 14.84 7.88 -5.30
N VAL A 66 15.78 7.04 -5.71
CA VAL A 66 15.51 5.86 -6.58
C VAL A 66 14.69 4.80 -5.84
N LYS A 67 14.83 4.71 -4.52
CA LYS A 67 14.16 3.75 -3.64
C LYS A 67 13.52 4.46 -2.46
N VAL A 68 12.46 3.85 -1.94
CA VAL A 68 11.81 4.25 -0.69
C VAL A 68 11.62 3.05 0.21
N SER A 69 11.58 3.27 1.52
CA SER A 69 11.13 2.24 2.46
C SER A 69 9.60 2.20 2.46
N VAL A 70 9.01 1.07 2.10
CA VAL A 70 7.60 0.78 2.28
C VAL A 70 7.41 0.23 3.68
N ARG A 71 6.52 0.86 4.44
CA ARG A 71 6.21 0.49 5.83
C ARG A 71 4.77 0.00 5.90
N ILE A 72 4.57 -1.21 6.38
CA ILE A 72 3.26 -1.82 6.57
C ILE A 72 3.12 -2.17 8.05
N LEU A 73 2.17 -1.52 8.69
CA LEU A 73 1.81 -1.68 10.10
C LEU A 73 0.40 -2.23 10.20
N ILE A 74 0.23 -3.54 10.41
CA ILE A 74 -1.08 -4.15 10.68
C ILE A 74 -1.22 -4.31 12.20
N PRO A 75 -2.34 -3.88 12.82
CA PRO A 75 -2.55 -4.07 14.24
C PRO A 75 -2.31 -5.52 14.68
N GLY A 76 -1.52 -5.68 15.74
CA GLY A 76 -1.26 -6.98 16.35
C GLY A 76 -0.06 -7.71 15.74
N TYR A 77 0.61 -7.09 14.77
CA TYR A 77 1.84 -7.59 14.17
C TYR A 77 3.01 -6.64 14.37
N THR A 78 4.22 -7.17 14.18
CA THR A 78 5.42 -6.35 14.05
C THR A 78 5.39 -5.51 12.77
N GLU A 79 6.00 -4.32 12.80
CA GLU A 79 6.13 -3.50 11.59
C GLU A 79 6.90 -4.26 10.51
N TRP A 80 6.33 -4.35 9.32
CA TRP A 80 7.02 -4.87 8.16
C TRP A 80 7.60 -3.72 7.33
N THR A 81 8.88 -3.82 6.96
CA THR A 81 9.55 -2.82 6.13
C THR A 81 10.35 -3.48 5.01
N HIS A 82 10.26 -2.91 3.81
CA HIS A 82 11.08 -3.33 2.68
C HIS A 82 11.40 -2.15 1.74
N GLN A 83 12.54 -2.21 1.04
CA GLN A 83 12.92 -1.18 0.08
C GLN A 83 12.32 -1.46 -1.31
N MET A 84 11.47 -0.55 -1.77
CA MET A 84 10.85 -0.60 -3.09
C MET A 84 11.49 0.45 -4.00
N ARG A 85 11.77 0.08 -5.25
CA ARG A 85 12.19 1.04 -6.28
C ARG A 85 10.99 1.91 -6.69
N VAL A 86 11.20 3.20 -6.89
CA VAL A 86 10.12 4.17 -7.22
C VAL A 86 10.41 4.97 -8.50
N ARG A 87 11.39 4.54 -9.27
CA ARG A 87 11.77 5.12 -10.55
C ARG A 87 12.09 4.03 -11.57
N THR A 88 11.61 4.15 -12.81
CA THR A 88 11.92 3.20 -13.90
C THR A 88 13.07 3.71 -14.76
N GLY A 89 13.68 2.84 -15.59
CA GLY A 89 14.74 3.22 -16.54
C GLY A 89 16.17 2.96 -16.05
N HIS A 90 17.08 2.66 -17.00
CA HIS A 90 18.48 2.31 -16.73
C HIS A 90 19.44 3.50 -16.90
N ARG A 91 19.18 4.41 -17.86
CA ARG A 91 20.03 5.59 -18.16
C ARG A 91 19.40 6.91 -17.73
N THR A 92 18.09 7.06 -17.92
CA THR A 92 17.30 8.22 -17.46
C THR A 92 16.18 7.68 -16.59
N THR A 93 16.17 8.04 -15.30
CA THR A 93 15.18 7.49 -14.38
C THR A 93 13.92 8.35 -14.32
N THR A 94 12.79 7.77 -14.71
CA THR A 94 11.48 8.43 -14.61
C THR A 94 10.80 8.04 -13.31
N PRO A 95 10.19 8.99 -12.57
CA PRO A 95 9.38 8.67 -11.39
C PRO A 95 8.25 7.70 -11.75
N PHE A 96 7.85 6.87 -10.79
CA PHE A 96 6.69 5.99 -10.98
C PHE A 96 5.41 6.77 -11.25
N THR A 97 4.64 6.28 -12.21
CA THR A 97 3.24 6.66 -12.40
C THR A 97 2.34 5.96 -11.37
N ILE A 98 1.07 6.36 -11.25
CA ILE A 98 0.07 5.70 -10.38
C ILE A 98 -0.06 4.22 -10.74
N GLU A 99 -0.10 3.90 -12.03
CA GLU A 99 -0.11 2.52 -12.53
C GLU A 99 1.09 1.71 -11.99
N GLN A 100 2.30 2.24 -12.17
CA GLN A 100 3.54 1.57 -11.77
C GLN A 100 3.64 1.42 -10.26
N ALA A 101 3.22 2.45 -9.51
CA ALA A 101 3.18 2.42 -8.06
C ALA A 101 2.17 1.39 -7.54
N ALA A 102 0.98 1.30 -8.13
CA ALA A 102 -0.03 0.31 -7.73
C ALA A 102 0.49 -1.12 -7.90
N LYS A 103 1.08 -1.44 -9.06
CA LYS A 103 1.70 -2.75 -9.34
C LYS A 103 2.82 -3.10 -8.35
N ALA A 104 3.71 -2.15 -8.11
CA ALA A 104 4.84 -2.35 -7.21
C ALA A 104 4.36 -2.53 -5.76
N LEU A 105 3.45 -1.67 -5.29
CA LEU A 105 2.88 -1.76 -3.96
C LEU A 105 2.09 -3.05 -3.75
N ALA A 106 1.34 -3.53 -4.75
CA ALA A 106 0.66 -4.82 -4.65
C ALA A 106 1.66 -5.97 -4.38
N THR A 107 2.83 -5.93 -5.02
CA THR A 107 3.91 -6.89 -4.77
C THR A 107 4.44 -6.79 -3.34
N GLU A 108 4.66 -5.57 -2.83
CA GLU A 108 5.12 -5.35 -1.46
C GLU A 108 4.07 -5.79 -0.42
N ILE A 109 2.79 -5.52 -0.66
CA ILE A 109 1.68 -5.93 0.21
C ILE A 109 1.58 -7.46 0.24
N HIS A 110 1.74 -8.15 -0.88
CA HIS A 110 1.76 -9.62 -0.91
C HIS A 110 2.94 -10.21 -0.14
N ARG A 111 4.14 -9.60 -0.24
CA ARG A 111 5.30 -9.99 0.56
C ARG A 111 5.04 -9.82 2.05
N ALA A 112 4.48 -8.68 2.45
CA ALA A 112 4.10 -8.41 3.83
C ALA A 112 3.06 -9.41 4.33
N TYR A 113 1.98 -9.63 3.57
CA TYR A 113 0.93 -10.59 3.93
C TYR A 113 1.48 -12.01 4.15
N ASN A 114 2.29 -12.51 3.21
CA ASN A 114 2.89 -13.84 3.32
C ASN A 114 3.86 -13.97 4.50
N HIS A 115 4.52 -12.87 4.88
CA HIS A 115 5.39 -12.85 6.04
C HIS A 115 4.61 -12.79 7.36
N LEU A 116 3.66 -11.86 7.46
CA LEU A 116 2.90 -11.57 8.67
C LEU A 116 1.87 -12.66 8.99
N SER A 117 1.25 -13.29 7.99
CA SER A 117 0.32 -14.42 8.19
C SER A 117 0.95 -15.66 8.86
N ARG A 118 2.29 -15.71 8.92
CA ARG A 118 3.04 -16.77 9.62
C ARG A 118 3.41 -16.41 11.05
N GLN A 119 3.12 -15.18 11.47
CA GLN A 119 3.39 -14.69 12.82
C GLN A 119 2.13 -14.83 13.68
N GLU A 120 2.34 -14.88 14.99
CA GLU A 120 1.26 -14.76 15.96
C GLU A 120 0.70 -13.33 15.95
N CYS A 121 -0.63 -13.21 15.96
CA CYS A 121 -1.31 -11.92 15.99
C CYS A 121 -1.76 -11.62 17.42
N ALA A 122 -1.32 -10.49 17.98
CA ALA A 122 -1.73 -10.06 19.31
C ALA A 122 -3.20 -9.60 19.39
N TYR A 123 -3.83 -9.26 18.25
CA TYR A 123 -5.23 -8.81 18.19
C TYR A 123 -6.02 -9.65 17.19
N SER A 124 -6.85 -10.57 17.70
CA SER A 124 -7.58 -11.56 16.88
C SER A 124 -8.41 -10.97 15.74
N GLY A 125 -9.01 -9.78 15.92
CA GLY A 125 -9.78 -9.09 14.88
C GLY A 125 -8.96 -8.64 13.65
N TRP A 126 -7.64 -8.70 13.74
CA TRP A 126 -6.71 -8.35 12.66
C TRP A 126 -5.87 -9.53 12.18
N LYS A 127 -6.15 -10.75 12.66
CA LYS A 127 -5.41 -11.96 12.27
C LYS A 127 -5.48 -12.12 10.75
N LEU A 128 -4.32 -12.15 10.10
CA LEU A 128 -4.17 -12.46 8.67
C LEU A 128 -4.11 -13.98 8.47
N GLY A 129 -4.72 -14.47 7.40
CA GLY A 129 -4.73 -15.89 7.03
C GLY A 129 -6.14 -16.49 6.94
N ALA A 130 -6.21 -17.80 6.74
CA ALA A 130 -7.46 -18.51 6.45
C ALA A 130 -8.54 -18.38 7.55
N ASP A 131 -8.13 -18.21 8.81
CA ASP A 131 -9.05 -18.05 9.95
C ASP A 131 -9.31 -16.57 10.30
N GLY A 132 -9.01 -15.65 9.39
CA GLY A 132 -9.12 -14.22 9.63
C GLY A 132 -9.23 -13.45 8.32
N ILE A 133 -8.52 -12.32 8.23
CA ILE A 133 -8.49 -11.49 7.02
C ILE A 133 -7.70 -12.22 5.94
N THR A 134 -8.38 -12.62 4.87
CA THR A 134 -7.75 -13.21 3.70
C THR A 134 -7.15 -12.14 2.81
N PHE A 135 -6.29 -12.54 1.88
CA PHE A 135 -5.60 -11.60 1.00
C PHE A 135 -6.54 -10.91 0.00
N GLU A 136 -7.61 -11.60 -0.40
CA GLU A 136 -8.66 -11.10 -1.30
C GLU A 136 -9.47 -9.97 -0.67
N GLN A 137 -9.46 -9.87 0.66
CA GLN A 137 -10.15 -8.83 1.41
C GLN A 137 -9.35 -7.53 1.51
N ILE A 138 -8.10 -7.50 0.99
CA ILE A 138 -7.21 -6.33 1.08
C ILE A 138 -7.28 -5.49 -0.18
N PHE A 139 -7.61 -4.21 0.00
CA PHE A 139 -7.67 -3.19 -1.02
C PHE A 139 -6.58 -2.15 -0.78
N LEU A 140 -5.94 -1.72 -1.87
CA LEU A 140 -5.01 -0.59 -1.86
C LEU A 140 -5.80 0.67 -2.20
N ALA A 141 -5.99 1.56 -1.22
CA ALA A 141 -6.76 2.80 -1.37
C ALA A 141 -5.88 4.00 -1.74
N GLY A 142 -4.65 4.03 -1.24
CA GLY A 142 -3.74 5.14 -1.47
C GLY A 142 -2.34 4.85 -0.97
N VAL A 143 -1.51 5.88 -0.98
CA VAL A 143 -0.18 5.87 -0.38
C VAL A 143 0.11 7.24 0.21
N ARG A 144 0.67 7.25 1.42
CA ARG A 144 1.05 8.48 2.13
C ARG A 144 2.54 8.53 2.38
N ARG A 145 3.08 9.74 2.48
CA ARG A 145 4.44 9.98 2.95
C ARG A 145 4.46 9.91 4.48
N VAL A 146 5.42 9.17 5.03
CA VAL A 146 5.61 9.07 6.50
C VAL A 146 7.02 9.44 6.97
N SER A 147 7.93 9.70 6.03
CA SER A 147 9.22 10.34 6.30
C SER A 147 9.79 10.93 5.01
N HIS A 148 11.02 11.46 5.05
CA HIS A 148 11.72 11.91 3.85
C HIS A 148 11.83 10.82 2.77
N ALA A 149 12.07 9.56 3.16
CA ALA A 149 12.33 8.44 2.26
C ALA A 149 11.47 7.20 2.58
N SER A 150 10.34 7.38 3.25
CA SER A 150 9.42 6.30 3.59
C SER A 150 7.98 6.64 3.23
N ILE A 151 7.29 5.61 2.77
CA ILE A 151 5.88 5.65 2.44
C ILE A 151 5.14 4.54 3.19
N GLN A 152 3.85 4.78 3.40
CA GLN A 152 2.94 3.79 3.94
C GLN A 152 1.77 3.62 2.96
N PRO A 153 1.49 2.39 2.49
CA PRO A 153 0.25 2.11 1.77
C PRO A 153 -0.95 2.38 2.68
N ILE A 154 -2.01 2.94 2.12
CA ILE A 154 -3.30 3.06 2.80
C ILE A 154 -4.10 1.83 2.39
N LEU A 155 -4.28 0.92 3.34
CA LEU A 155 -5.01 -0.32 3.13
C LEU A 155 -6.42 -0.21 3.68
N VAL A 156 -7.34 -0.78 2.93
CA VAL A 156 -8.74 -0.97 3.31
C VAL A 156 -8.99 -2.47 3.36
N ILE A 157 -9.66 -2.92 4.41
CA ILE A 157 -10.06 -4.32 4.55
C ILE A 157 -11.58 -4.40 4.45
N GLN A 158 -12.04 -5.33 3.62
CA GLN A 158 -13.45 -5.66 3.47
C GLN A 158 -13.75 -6.95 4.24
N VAL A 159 -14.38 -6.83 5.39
CA VAL A 159 -14.89 -7.97 6.18
C VAL A 159 -16.36 -8.26 5.91
#